data_AF-A0A6A6AS85-F1
#
_entry.id   AF-A0A6A6AS85-F1
#
_cell.length_a   1.000
_cell.length_b   1.000
_cell.length_c   1.000
_cell.angle_alpha   90.00
_cell.angle_beta   90.00
_cell.angle_gamma   90.00
#
_symmetry.space_group_name_H-M   'P 1'
#
loop_
_entity.id
_entity.type
_entity.pdbx_description
1 polymer ?
#
loop_
_entity_poly.entity_id
_entity_poly.type
_entity_poly.pdbx_seq_one_letter_code
_entity_poly.pdbx_strand_id
1 'polypeptide(L)'
;MSTGPEPPFNKRKKQVQFSASPLSTRSTTKPTPVNPFDRHRKQEYFYPDDFGTWTSATKPEALPKASSESAINSQVVRLMSWNIDMSMDFSEERMRAALQYLDDITSSTSTDIPIVIFLQEMTTSDMKLIKASTWIYDRFFITDIDNSNWSGSFYGTTMLIDQRLKVKHVFRVPWISEYSRDGLFADIAISSRDASDSEEKVLRICNTHLDSLAASPPVRPRQLSTAATLLQDSSVACALLAGDLNAIQPFDRTLHSENELKDAYLELGGEEDGDEAYTWGYQYAMGAENMRRFPCCRMDKILFRGHVQPKGFQRIGIGATVAEDRKEEMREVGQAAWVTDHYGVMGDFELAEGWSLQSRVESGDSAASKPT
;
A
#
# COMPACT_ATOMS: atom_id res chain seq x y z
N MET A 1 65.85 28.63 52.68
CA MET A 1 64.73 28.00 53.40
C MET A 1 63.62 27.72 52.39
N SER A 2 63.19 26.46 52.36
CA SER A 2 61.91 25.94 51.85
C SER A 2 61.52 26.23 50.39
N THR A 3 61.94 25.30 49.53
CA THR A 3 61.22 24.85 48.34
C THR A 3 60.02 24.00 48.79
N GLY A 4 58.80 24.42 48.44
CA GLY A 4 57.55 23.67 48.70
C GLY A 4 56.85 23.27 47.38
N PRO A 5 56.08 22.17 47.36
CA PRO A 5 55.97 21.29 46.20
C PRO A 5 54.67 21.44 45.40
N GLU A 6 54.75 21.08 44.11
CA GLU A 6 53.62 20.92 43.19
C GLU A 6 52.64 19.82 43.64
N PRO A 7 51.32 19.99 43.42
CA PRO A 7 50.34 18.93 43.63
C PRO A 7 50.19 18.02 42.40
N PRO A 8 49.84 16.73 42.59
CA PRO A 8 49.93 15.71 41.55
C PRO A 8 48.68 15.62 40.67
N PHE A 9 48.93 15.43 39.37
CA PHE A 9 47.98 14.89 38.39
C PHE A 9 47.51 13.48 38.80
N ASN A 10 46.19 13.28 38.91
CA ASN A 10 45.62 11.94 39.10
C ASN A 10 44.55 11.63 38.03
N LYS A 11 44.98 10.91 36.98
CA LYS A 11 44.12 10.25 35.99
C LYS A 11 43.58 8.95 36.58
N ARG A 12 42.30 8.89 36.94
CA ARG A 12 41.62 7.61 37.21
C ARG A 12 41.03 7.04 35.93
N LYS A 13 41.79 6.16 35.26
CA LYS A 13 41.23 5.15 34.35
C LYS A 13 40.64 4.04 35.22
N LYS A 14 39.33 3.81 35.16
CA LYS A 14 38.72 2.57 35.66
C LYS A 14 38.95 1.47 34.62
N GLN A 15 39.82 0.52 34.96
CA GLN A 15 40.04 -0.71 34.23
C GLN A 15 39.03 -1.73 34.77
N VAL A 16 38.03 -2.11 33.96
CA VAL A 16 37.15 -3.24 34.26
C VAL A 16 37.83 -4.49 33.73
N GLN A 17 38.20 -5.40 34.64
CA GLN A 17 38.67 -6.74 34.33
C GLN A 17 37.51 -7.58 33.82
N PHE A 18 37.64 -8.16 32.63
CA PHE A 18 36.79 -9.27 32.18
C PHE A 18 37.47 -10.58 32.54
N SER A 19 36.87 -11.34 33.45
CA SER A 19 37.23 -12.74 33.70
C SER A 19 36.64 -13.61 32.59
N ALA A 20 37.50 -14.31 31.85
CA ALA A 20 37.09 -15.31 30.88
C ALA A 20 36.56 -16.57 31.59
N SER A 21 35.35 -17.01 31.23
CA SER A 21 34.85 -18.36 31.50
C SER A 21 34.76 -19.14 30.18
N PRO A 22 34.91 -20.48 30.19
CA PRO A 22 35.23 -21.25 29.01
C PRO A 22 34.02 -21.45 28.08
N LEU A 23 34.30 -21.48 26.78
CA LEU A 23 33.34 -21.77 25.72
C LEU A 23 32.60 -23.09 25.96
N SER A 24 31.28 -23.00 26.14
CA SER A 24 30.37 -24.11 25.88
C SER A 24 30.05 -24.10 24.39
N THR A 25 30.42 -25.17 23.70
CA THR A 25 30.16 -25.43 22.29
C THR A 25 28.64 -25.59 22.07
N ARG A 26 27.95 -24.48 21.79
CA ARG A 26 26.59 -24.52 21.25
C ARG A 26 26.66 -24.94 19.79
N SER A 27 26.04 -26.09 19.52
CA SER A 27 25.68 -26.60 18.20
C SER A 27 25.16 -25.46 17.31
N THR A 28 25.93 -25.14 16.27
CA THR A 28 25.51 -24.24 15.20
C THR A 28 24.62 -25.03 14.24
N THR A 29 23.37 -25.26 14.61
CA THR A 29 22.35 -25.48 13.58
C THR A 29 22.19 -24.15 12.84
N LYS A 30 22.58 -24.12 11.56
CA LYS A 30 22.24 -23.00 10.68
C LYS A 30 20.74 -22.75 10.83
N PRO A 31 20.27 -21.50 11.04
CA PRO A 31 18.85 -21.24 10.99
C PRO A 31 18.37 -21.69 9.61
N THR A 32 17.44 -22.64 9.59
CA THR A 32 16.74 -23.02 8.38
C THR A 32 16.20 -21.73 7.76
N PRO A 33 16.42 -21.47 6.46
CA PRO A 33 15.79 -20.31 5.83
C PRO A 33 14.29 -20.42 6.05
N VAL A 34 13.75 -19.51 6.86
CA VAL A 34 12.31 -19.44 7.11
C VAL A 34 11.69 -19.12 5.76
N ASN A 35 10.83 -20.02 5.30
CA ASN A 35 10.10 -19.80 4.08
C ASN A 35 9.30 -18.50 4.25
N PRO A 36 9.42 -17.48 3.36
CA PRO A 36 8.60 -16.27 3.45
C PRO A 36 7.09 -16.58 3.51
N PHE A 37 6.66 -17.72 2.95
CA PHE A 37 5.29 -18.22 3.03
C PHE A 37 4.82 -18.60 4.45
N ASP A 38 5.73 -18.89 5.40
CA ASP A 38 5.37 -19.28 6.78
C ASP A 38 4.98 -18.08 7.68
N ARG A 39 5.04 -16.84 7.16
CA ARG A 39 4.74 -15.61 7.92
C ARG A 39 3.47 -14.88 7.46
N HIS A 40 2.68 -15.46 6.57
CA HIS A 40 1.45 -14.82 6.11
C HIS A 40 0.42 -14.85 7.24
N ARG A 41 0.05 -13.68 7.75
CA ARG A 41 -1.09 -13.54 8.64
C ARG A 41 -2.35 -13.37 7.79
N LYS A 42 -3.16 -14.42 7.70
CA LYS A 42 -4.51 -14.30 7.15
C LYS A 42 -5.26 -13.20 7.89
N GLN A 43 -5.99 -12.40 7.13
CA GLN A 43 -6.74 -11.26 7.64
C GLN A 43 -8.14 -11.30 7.04
N GLU A 44 -9.11 -10.86 7.85
CA GLU A 44 -10.47 -10.64 7.41
C GLU A 44 -10.58 -9.34 6.62
N TYR A 45 -11.58 -9.25 5.76
CA TYR A 45 -12.02 -7.99 5.16
C TYR A 45 -13.49 -7.78 5.51
N PHE A 46 -13.98 -6.56 5.35
CA PHE A 46 -15.24 -6.13 5.91
C PHE A 46 -16.12 -5.53 4.83
N TYR A 47 -17.41 -5.79 4.97
CA TYR A 47 -18.47 -5.20 4.15
C TYR A 47 -19.49 -4.54 5.08
N PRO A 48 -20.21 -3.55 4.58
CA PRO A 48 -21.30 -2.98 5.35
C PRO A 48 -22.55 -3.87 5.28
N ASP A 49 -23.12 -4.21 6.43
CA ASP A 49 -24.42 -4.87 6.51
C ASP A 49 -25.59 -3.87 6.44
N ASP A 50 -26.80 -4.40 6.25
CA ASP A 50 -28.05 -3.63 6.14
C ASP A 50 -28.37 -2.75 7.37
N PHE A 51 -27.66 -2.93 8.48
CA PHE A 51 -27.83 -2.17 9.72
C PHE A 51 -26.79 -1.05 9.88
N GLY A 52 -25.98 -0.79 8.85
CA GLY A 52 -24.95 0.23 8.90
C GLY A 52 -23.69 -0.20 9.65
N THR A 53 -23.51 -1.51 9.91
CA THR A 53 -22.36 -2.04 10.65
C THR A 53 -21.38 -2.73 9.72
N TRP A 54 -20.09 -2.55 9.99
CA TRP A 54 -19.02 -3.24 9.25
C TRP A 54 -18.87 -4.68 9.76
N THR A 55 -19.21 -5.64 8.91
CA THR A 55 -19.24 -7.07 9.22
C THR A 55 -18.16 -7.82 8.44
N SER A 56 -17.55 -8.80 9.10
CA SER A 56 -16.48 -9.62 8.54
C SER A 56 -16.96 -10.54 7.41
N ALA A 57 -16.20 -10.56 6.31
CA ALA A 57 -16.46 -11.32 5.09
C ALA A 57 -15.96 -12.78 5.13
N THR A 58 -15.83 -13.38 6.32
CA THR A 58 -15.21 -14.71 6.53
C THR A 58 -15.84 -15.88 5.76
N LYS A 59 -17.01 -15.69 5.13
CA LYS A 59 -17.61 -16.66 4.20
C LYS A 59 -18.24 -15.95 3.00
N PRO A 60 -17.87 -16.29 1.74
CA PRO A 60 -18.44 -15.67 0.53
C PRO A 60 -19.96 -15.78 0.43
N GLU A 61 -20.53 -16.88 0.93
CA GLU A 61 -21.97 -17.19 0.92
C GLU A 61 -22.80 -16.28 1.84
N ALA A 62 -22.16 -15.63 2.80
CA ALA A 62 -22.80 -14.72 3.76
C ALA A 62 -22.72 -13.25 3.32
N LEU A 63 -22.05 -12.95 2.21
CA LEU A 63 -21.98 -11.59 1.71
C LEU A 63 -23.35 -11.17 1.14
N PRO A 64 -23.80 -9.92 1.40
CA PRO A 64 -25.02 -9.39 0.81
C PRO A 64 -24.95 -9.57 -0.70
N LYS A 65 -26.08 -9.92 -1.33
CA LYS A 65 -26.14 -9.89 -2.79
C LYS A 65 -25.70 -8.50 -3.21
N ALA A 66 -24.62 -8.41 -4.00
CA ALA A 66 -24.24 -7.16 -4.60
C ALA A 66 -25.51 -6.59 -5.26
N SER A 67 -25.82 -5.31 -4.99
CA SER A 67 -26.93 -4.65 -5.67
C SER A 67 -26.77 -4.93 -7.17
N SER A 68 -27.87 -5.12 -7.89
CA SER A 68 -27.89 -5.46 -9.33
C SER A 68 -27.32 -4.33 -10.22
N GLU A 69 -26.47 -3.47 -9.66
CA GLU A 69 -25.97 -2.24 -10.22
C GLU A 69 -24.68 -2.51 -10.99
N SER A 70 -24.86 -2.57 -12.30
CA SER A 70 -23.86 -2.57 -13.36
C SER A 70 -22.87 -3.75 -13.36
N ALA A 71 -22.98 -4.58 -14.40
CA ALA A 71 -21.93 -5.51 -14.77
C ALA A 71 -20.59 -4.76 -14.88
N ILE A 72 -19.53 -5.37 -14.33
CA ILE A 72 -18.18 -4.83 -14.47
C ILE A 72 -17.61 -5.15 -15.85
N ASN A 73 -16.79 -4.26 -16.37
CA ASN A 73 -15.82 -4.62 -17.40
C ASN A 73 -14.78 -5.54 -16.76
N SER A 74 -14.90 -6.84 -17.04
CA SER A 74 -14.05 -7.86 -16.44
C SER A 74 -12.61 -7.85 -16.96
N GLN A 75 -12.28 -7.03 -17.97
CA GLN A 75 -10.92 -6.95 -18.51
C GLN A 75 -10.10 -5.84 -17.87
N VAL A 76 -10.72 -4.86 -17.20
CA VAL A 76 -10.02 -3.66 -16.71
C VAL A 76 -10.18 -3.51 -15.21
N VAL A 77 -9.13 -3.04 -14.55
CA VAL A 77 -9.17 -2.58 -13.15
C VAL A 77 -8.42 -1.26 -13.03
N ARG A 78 -8.99 -0.33 -12.27
CA ARG A 78 -8.32 0.91 -11.88
C ARG A 78 -7.72 0.74 -10.49
N LEU A 79 -6.44 1.05 -10.36
CA LEU A 79 -5.72 1.05 -9.08
C LEU A 79 -5.28 2.48 -8.74
N MET A 80 -5.66 2.96 -7.57
CA MET A 80 -5.15 4.20 -6.98
C MET A 80 -4.29 3.86 -5.77
N SER A 81 -3.23 4.63 -5.54
CA SER A 81 -2.42 4.56 -4.33
C SER A 81 -2.04 5.94 -3.83
N TRP A 82 -2.18 6.18 -2.53
CA TRP A 82 -1.87 7.48 -1.94
C TRP A 82 -1.41 7.35 -0.48
N ASN A 83 -0.22 7.85 -0.16
CA ASN A 83 0.20 8.11 1.20
C ASN A 83 -0.53 9.36 1.72
N ILE A 84 -1.20 9.28 2.87
CA ILE A 84 -2.03 10.35 3.42
C ILE A 84 -1.31 11.21 4.47
N ASP A 85 -0.06 10.88 4.80
CA ASP A 85 0.77 11.57 5.80
C ASP A 85 0.13 11.63 7.20
N MET A 86 0.54 10.69 8.06
CA MET A 86 0.05 10.63 9.45
C MET A 86 0.65 11.71 10.35
N SER A 87 1.64 12.46 9.87
CA SER A 87 2.50 13.30 10.70
C SER A 87 2.07 14.77 10.74
N MET A 88 1.11 15.18 9.89
CA MET A 88 0.61 16.56 9.86
C MET A 88 -0.48 16.83 10.90
N ASP A 89 -0.50 18.05 11.42
CA ASP A 89 -1.63 18.59 12.17
C ASP A 89 -2.90 18.67 11.30
N PHE A 90 -4.08 18.75 11.93
CA PHE A 90 -5.39 18.77 11.25
C PHE A 90 -5.68 17.48 10.46
N SER A 91 -5.29 16.34 11.03
CA SER A 91 -5.38 15.04 10.36
C SER A 91 -6.81 14.69 9.92
N GLU A 92 -7.82 14.95 10.75
CA GLU A 92 -9.21 14.68 10.37
C GLU A 92 -9.70 15.57 9.22
N GLU A 93 -9.38 16.87 9.22
CA GLU A 93 -9.73 17.78 8.13
C GLU A 93 -9.06 17.38 6.82
N ARG A 94 -7.77 17.03 6.87
CA ARG A 94 -7.01 16.54 5.71
C ARG A 94 -7.59 15.24 5.18
N MET A 95 -7.86 14.28 6.05
CA MET A 95 -8.43 13.00 5.64
C MET A 95 -9.84 13.16 5.05
N ARG A 96 -10.69 14.05 5.58
CA ARG A 96 -12.00 14.36 4.95
C ARG A 96 -11.84 14.90 3.54
N ALA A 97 -10.89 15.82 3.34
CA ALA A 97 -10.60 16.36 2.01
C ALA A 97 -9.99 15.31 1.07
N ALA A 98 -9.14 14.41 1.58
CA ALA A 98 -8.63 13.26 0.83
C ALA A 98 -9.77 12.36 0.34
N LEU A 99 -10.70 12.02 1.23
CA LEU A 99 -11.85 11.18 0.92
C LEU A 99 -12.80 11.84 -0.08
N GLN A 100 -13.04 13.15 0.03
CA GLN A 100 -13.82 13.88 -0.96
C GLN A 100 -13.15 13.87 -2.34
N TYR A 101 -11.83 14.11 -2.38
CA TYR A 101 -11.07 14.08 -3.63
C TYR A 101 -11.11 12.69 -4.29
N LEU A 102 -10.98 11.61 -3.50
CA LEU A 102 -11.10 10.25 -3.99
C LEU A 102 -12.52 9.90 -4.45
N ASP A 103 -13.55 10.42 -3.77
CA ASP A 103 -14.95 10.28 -4.20
C ASP A 103 -15.18 10.94 -5.57
N ASP A 104 -14.67 12.17 -5.77
CA ASP A 104 -14.81 12.89 -7.04
C ASP A 104 -14.18 12.11 -8.21
N ILE A 105 -13.00 11.50 -8.00
CA ILE A 105 -12.38 10.62 -9.01
C ILE A 105 -13.21 9.33 -9.19
N THR A 106 -13.66 8.73 -8.10
CA THR A 106 -14.45 7.49 -8.10
C THR A 106 -15.77 7.66 -8.85
N SER A 107 -16.43 8.80 -8.65
CA SER A 107 -17.70 9.20 -9.26
C SER A 107 -17.56 9.64 -10.72
N SER A 108 -16.41 10.19 -11.11
CA SER A 108 -16.10 10.50 -12.52
C SER A 108 -15.55 9.30 -13.31
N THR A 109 -15.16 8.23 -12.62
CA THR A 109 -14.77 6.96 -13.26
C THR A 109 -15.99 6.26 -13.82
N SER A 110 -15.88 5.70 -15.03
CA SER A 110 -16.95 4.91 -15.64
C SER A 110 -17.43 3.79 -14.70
N THR A 111 -18.75 3.64 -14.56
CA THR A 111 -19.36 2.77 -13.55
C THR A 111 -19.01 1.30 -13.75
N ASP A 112 -18.73 0.87 -14.98
CA ASP A 112 -18.32 -0.50 -15.33
C ASP A 112 -16.87 -0.82 -14.91
N ILE A 113 -16.02 0.18 -14.64
CA ILE A 113 -14.63 -0.04 -14.23
C ILE A 113 -14.59 -0.29 -12.71
N PRO A 114 -14.15 -1.48 -12.26
CA PRO A 114 -13.91 -1.74 -10.85
C PRO A 114 -12.67 -0.97 -10.36
N ILE A 115 -12.74 -0.45 -9.14
CA ILE A 115 -11.70 0.38 -8.53
C ILE A 115 -11.10 -0.31 -7.30
N VAL A 116 -9.79 -0.18 -7.13
CA VAL A 116 -9.06 -0.53 -5.92
C VAL A 116 -8.28 0.70 -5.46
N ILE A 117 -8.34 1.03 -4.16
CA ILE A 117 -7.65 2.17 -3.57
C ILE A 117 -6.73 1.69 -2.46
N PHE A 118 -5.46 2.03 -2.54
CA PHE A 118 -4.44 1.77 -1.53
C PHE A 118 -4.14 3.04 -0.77
N LEU A 119 -4.22 2.97 0.56
CA LEU A 119 -3.83 4.08 1.40
C LEU A 119 -2.71 3.65 2.36
N GLN A 120 -1.74 4.54 2.55
CA GLN A 120 -0.62 4.38 3.47
C GLN A 120 -0.64 5.49 4.54
N GLU A 121 0.04 5.23 5.65
CA GLU A 121 0.06 6.13 6.82
C GLU A 121 -1.32 6.39 7.41
N MET A 122 -2.17 5.37 7.40
CA MET A 122 -3.48 5.44 8.02
C MET A 122 -3.37 5.46 9.53
N THR A 123 -4.19 6.27 10.19
CA THR A 123 -4.34 6.32 11.65
C THR A 123 -5.71 5.81 12.10
N THR A 124 -5.90 5.64 13.41
CA THR A 124 -7.20 5.20 13.96
C THR A 124 -8.33 6.20 13.75
N SER A 125 -8.05 7.51 13.67
CA SER A 125 -9.04 8.53 13.30
C SER A 125 -9.46 8.39 11.84
N ASP A 126 -8.52 8.10 10.95
CA ASP A 126 -8.81 7.95 9.52
C ASP A 126 -9.71 6.74 9.27
N MET A 127 -9.49 5.64 10.00
CA MET A 127 -10.38 4.48 9.92
C MET A 127 -11.80 4.79 10.38
N LYS A 128 -12.00 5.74 11.32
CA LYS A 128 -13.36 6.19 11.69
C LYS A 128 -14.00 6.96 10.55
N LEU A 129 -13.25 7.83 9.86
CA LEU A 129 -13.73 8.61 8.73
C LEU A 129 -14.07 7.72 7.52
N ILE A 130 -13.21 6.74 7.21
CA ILE A 130 -13.46 5.74 6.17
C ILE A 130 -14.77 5.00 6.44
N LYS A 131 -14.95 4.48 7.66
CA LYS A 131 -16.16 3.75 8.03
C LYS A 131 -17.44 4.59 8.03
N ALA A 132 -17.32 5.90 8.19
CA ALA A 132 -18.45 6.83 8.18
C ALA A 132 -18.76 7.41 6.78
N SER A 133 -17.95 7.08 5.77
CA SER A 133 -18.11 7.62 4.42
C SER A 133 -19.10 6.80 3.61
N THR A 134 -20.20 7.42 3.17
CA THR A 134 -21.29 6.73 2.47
C THR A 134 -20.86 6.15 1.13
N TRP A 135 -20.07 6.86 0.33
CA TRP A 135 -19.58 6.35 -0.96
C TRP A 135 -18.67 5.11 -0.80
N ILE A 136 -17.94 5.03 0.32
CA ILE A 136 -17.13 3.84 0.65
C ILE A 136 -18.06 2.70 1.04
N TYR A 137 -19.01 2.98 1.92
CA TYR A 137 -20.04 2.02 2.35
C TYR A 137 -20.79 1.43 1.14
N ASP A 138 -21.17 2.26 0.16
CA ASP A 138 -21.98 1.83 -0.97
C ASP A 138 -21.21 1.01 -2.01
N ARG A 139 -19.87 1.14 -2.07
CA ARG A 139 -19.08 0.60 -3.21
C ARG A 139 -17.91 -0.30 -2.83
N PHE A 140 -17.42 -0.27 -1.60
CA PHE A 140 -16.14 -0.91 -1.27
C PHE A 140 -16.23 -1.88 -0.09
N PHE A 141 -15.52 -2.99 -0.21
CA PHE A 141 -14.98 -3.68 0.94
C PHE A 141 -13.81 -2.87 1.52
N ILE A 142 -13.64 -2.94 2.84
CA ILE A 142 -12.46 -2.40 3.53
C ILE A 142 -11.67 -3.53 4.18
N THR A 143 -10.34 -3.46 4.15
CA THR A 143 -9.50 -4.50 4.77
C THR A 143 -9.37 -4.33 6.28
N ASP A 144 -9.54 -3.11 6.80
CA ASP A 144 -9.31 -2.79 8.21
C ASP A 144 -10.48 -1.98 8.76
N ILE A 145 -10.90 -2.25 9.99
CA ILE A 145 -11.89 -1.47 10.73
C ILE A 145 -11.26 -0.62 11.85
N ASP A 146 -10.04 -0.95 12.21
CA ASP A 146 -9.19 -0.32 13.22
C ASP A 146 -7.72 -0.73 12.98
N ASN A 147 -6.84 -0.47 13.95
CA ASN A 147 -5.41 -0.78 13.85
C ASN A 147 -5.00 -2.19 14.31
N SER A 148 -5.94 -3.08 14.63
CA SER A 148 -5.64 -4.42 15.19
C SER A 148 -4.80 -5.28 14.25
N ASN A 149 -4.91 -5.05 12.94
CA ASN A 149 -4.16 -5.74 11.92
C ASN A 149 -2.83 -5.07 11.57
N TRP A 150 -2.50 -3.90 12.10
CA TRP A 150 -1.24 -3.25 11.76
C TRP A 150 -0.07 -3.85 12.54
N SER A 151 1.10 -3.89 11.91
CA SER A 151 2.31 -4.39 12.55
C SER A 151 2.85 -3.40 13.61
N GLY A 152 2.47 -2.12 13.53
CA GLY A 152 2.75 -1.09 14.53
C GLY A 152 1.48 -0.48 15.11
N SER A 153 1.60 0.25 16.23
CA SER A 153 0.47 0.85 16.94
C SER A 153 0.05 2.23 16.43
N PHE A 154 0.92 2.92 15.68
CA PHE A 154 0.74 4.34 15.34
C PHE A 154 0.04 4.56 14.00
N TYR A 155 0.46 3.83 12.97
CA TYR A 155 -0.12 3.91 11.64
C TYR A 155 0.00 2.58 10.90
N GLY A 156 -0.68 2.46 9.76
CA GLY A 156 -0.57 1.31 8.88
C GLY A 156 -1.06 1.57 7.46
N THR A 157 -1.39 0.49 6.76
CA THR A 157 -1.95 0.52 5.40
C THR A 157 -3.37 0.00 5.42
N THR A 158 -4.21 0.42 4.48
CA THR A 158 -5.53 -0.18 4.24
C THR A 158 -5.86 -0.22 2.75
N MET A 159 -6.82 -1.06 2.36
CA MET A 159 -7.34 -1.10 1.00
C MET A 159 -8.86 -0.89 1.00
N LEU A 160 -9.33 -0.17 -0.01
CA LEU A 160 -10.72 -0.16 -0.43
C LEU A 160 -10.81 -0.97 -1.72
N ILE A 161 -11.62 -2.03 -1.74
CA ILE A 161 -11.74 -2.94 -2.90
C ILE A 161 -13.19 -2.92 -3.39
N ASP A 162 -13.42 -2.60 -4.67
CA ASP A 162 -14.78 -2.57 -5.24
C ASP A 162 -15.53 -3.86 -4.92
N GLN A 163 -16.68 -3.73 -4.26
CA GLN A 163 -17.42 -4.84 -3.69
C GLN A 163 -17.99 -5.80 -4.73
N ARG A 164 -17.96 -5.44 -6.02
CA ARG A 164 -18.34 -6.32 -7.13
C ARG A 164 -17.26 -7.35 -7.46
N LEU A 165 -16.02 -7.13 -7.01
CA LEU A 165 -14.91 -8.06 -7.22
C LEU A 165 -14.99 -9.25 -6.26
N LYS A 166 -14.71 -10.45 -6.76
CA LYS A 166 -14.69 -11.67 -5.96
C LYS A 166 -13.34 -11.83 -5.24
N VAL A 167 -13.25 -11.30 -4.02
CA VAL A 167 -12.08 -11.44 -3.14
C VAL A 167 -12.00 -12.86 -2.58
N LYS A 168 -10.83 -13.50 -2.72
CA LYS A 168 -10.54 -14.86 -2.24
C LYS A 168 -9.83 -14.86 -0.90
N HIS A 169 -8.76 -14.08 -0.82
CA HIS A 169 -7.91 -14.02 0.36
C HIS A 169 -7.47 -12.58 0.62
N VAL A 170 -7.36 -12.22 1.88
CA VAL A 170 -6.64 -11.04 2.34
C VAL A 170 -5.63 -11.51 3.37
N PHE A 171 -4.39 -11.05 3.26
CA PHE A 171 -3.33 -11.44 4.18
C PHE A 171 -2.25 -10.35 4.27
N ARG A 172 -1.54 -10.34 5.39
CA ARG A 172 -0.40 -9.45 5.61
C ARG A 172 0.89 -10.23 5.75
N VAL A 173 1.97 -9.64 5.27
CA VAL A 173 3.33 -10.17 5.43
C VAL A 173 4.20 -9.11 6.09
N PRO A 174 4.67 -9.32 7.33
CA PRO A 174 5.53 -8.37 7.99
C PRO A 174 6.89 -8.30 7.32
N TRP A 175 7.37 -7.09 7.06
CA TRP A 175 8.69 -6.86 6.50
C TRP A 175 9.76 -6.94 7.58
N ILE A 176 11.00 -7.18 7.15
CA ILE A 176 12.15 -6.73 7.95
C ILE A 176 12.14 -5.20 7.89
N SER A 177 11.90 -4.55 9.02
CA SER A 177 11.59 -3.11 9.05
C SER A 177 11.95 -2.48 10.38
N GLU A 178 12.44 -1.24 10.34
CA GLU A 178 12.61 -0.38 11.52
C GLU A 178 11.31 0.36 11.90
N TYR A 179 10.35 0.40 10.99
CA TYR A 179 9.13 1.20 11.06
C TYR A 179 7.86 0.34 11.12
N SER A 180 8.00 -0.94 11.48
CA SER A 180 6.89 -1.90 11.54
C SER A 180 6.08 -1.96 10.23
N ARG A 181 6.77 -1.94 9.09
CA ARG A 181 6.15 -2.03 7.76
C ARG A 181 5.71 -3.46 7.43
N ASP A 182 4.66 -3.57 6.62
CA ASP A 182 4.17 -4.82 6.06
C ASP A 182 3.63 -4.64 4.64
N GLY A 183 3.42 -5.77 3.96
CA GLY A 183 2.66 -5.84 2.71
C GLY A 183 1.28 -6.35 3.02
N LEU A 184 0.27 -5.55 2.71
CA LEU A 184 -1.12 -5.96 2.71
C LEU A 184 -1.44 -6.50 1.32
N PHE A 185 -1.86 -7.76 1.24
CA PHE A 185 -2.19 -8.44 0.01
C PHE A 185 -3.68 -8.78 -0.05
N ALA A 186 -4.24 -8.72 -1.25
CA ALA A 186 -5.53 -9.32 -1.55
C ALA A 186 -5.47 -10.11 -2.87
N ASP A 187 -6.16 -11.24 -2.90
CA ASP A 187 -6.30 -12.09 -4.07
C ASP A 187 -7.71 -11.92 -4.64
N ILE A 188 -7.80 -11.42 -5.88
CA ILE A 188 -9.05 -11.27 -6.62
C ILE A 188 -9.16 -12.44 -7.61
N ALA A 189 -10.28 -13.16 -7.59
CA ALA A 189 -10.49 -14.30 -8.47
C ALA A 189 -10.52 -13.84 -9.94
N ILE A 190 -9.81 -14.58 -10.80
CA ILE A 190 -9.86 -14.40 -12.24
C ILE A 190 -10.13 -15.73 -12.94
N SER A 191 -10.65 -15.68 -14.16
CA SER A 191 -10.84 -16.83 -15.04
C SER A 191 -10.20 -16.56 -16.40
N SER A 192 -9.74 -17.60 -17.08
CA SER A 192 -9.32 -17.54 -18.48
C SER A 192 -10.20 -18.47 -19.31
N ARG A 193 -10.49 -18.06 -20.55
CA ARG A 193 -11.22 -18.90 -21.52
C ARG A 193 -10.43 -20.12 -21.98
N ASP A 194 -9.11 -20.03 -21.90
CA ASP A 194 -8.18 -21.04 -22.43
C ASP A 194 -7.55 -21.92 -21.33
N ALA A 195 -7.75 -21.58 -20.05
CA ALA A 195 -7.28 -22.36 -18.93
C ALA A 195 -8.23 -23.54 -18.66
N SER A 196 -7.69 -24.74 -18.44
CA SER A 196 -8.48 -25.86 -17.95
C SER A 196 -9.04 -25.55 -16.56
N ASP A 197 -10.31 -25.90 -16.31
CA ASP A 197 -11.07 -25.65 -15.08
C ASP A 197 -10.40 -26.10 -13.75
N SER A 198 -9.26 -26.78 -13.81
CA SER A 198 -8.57 -27.35 -12.66
C SER A 198 -7.63 -26.41 -11.89
N GLU A 199 -7.23 -25.26 -12.45
CA GLU A 199 -6.32 -24.32 -11.76
C GLU A 199 -6.95 -22.95 -11.55
N GLU A 200 -7.47 -22.72 -10.34
CA GLU A 200 -7.91 -21.40 -9.90
C GLU A 200 -6.70 -20.44 -9.84
N LYS A 201 -6.76 -19.34 -10.61
CA LYS A 201 -5.76 -18.28 -10.60
C LYS A 201 -6.33 -16.98 -10.04
N VAL A 202 -5.44 -16.09 -9.64
CA VAL A 202 -5.80 -14.79 -9.05
C VAL A 202 -5.06 -13.63 -9.71
N LEU A 203 -5.69 -12.47 -9.65
CA LEU A 203 -5.02 -11.18 -9.64
C LEU A 203 -4.61 -10.89 -8.19
N ARG A 204 -3.31 -10.93 -7.90
CA ARG A 204 -2.78 -10.59 -6.57
C ARG A 204 -2.40 -9.12 -6.53
N ILE A 205 -2.97 -8.38 -5.58
CA ILE A 205 -2.72 -6.96 -5.39
C ILE A 205 -1.99 -6.74 -4.05
N CYS A 206 -1.02 -5.82 -3.98
CA CYS A 206 -0.21 -5.56 -2.79
C CYS A 206 -0.08 -4.06 -2.50
N ASN A 207 -0.64 -3.62 -1.37
CA ASN A 207 -0.43 -2.29 -0.81
C ASN A 207 0.73 -2.36 0.19
N THR A 208 1.77 -1.55 -0.02
CA THR A 208 2.92 -1.52 0.87
C THR A 208 3.41 -0.09 1.10
N HIS A 209 3.98 0.15 2.27
CA HIS A 209 4.82 1.32 2.53
C HIS A 209 6.21 0.79 2.89
N LEU A 210 7.22 0.99 2.04
CA LEU A 210 8.59 0.49 2.29
C LEU A 210 9.36 1.41 3.26
N ASP A 211 10.40 0.90 3.92
CA ASP A 211 11.13 1.65 4.96
C ASP A 211 11.61 3.04 4.48
N SER A 212 11.29 4.05 5.27
CA SER A 212 11.27 5.45 4.81
C SER A 212 12.64 6.08 4.66
N LEU A 213 13.51 5.91 5.66
CA LEU A 213 14.82 6.56 5.65
C LEU A 213 15.90 5.68 5.03
N ALA A 214 16.99 6.31 4.59
CA ALA A 214 18.18 5.60 4.19
C ALA A 214 18.75 4.79 5.38
N ALA A 215 18.91 3.49 5.18
CA ALA A 215 19.46 2.57 6.18
C ALA A 215 20.80 1.98 5.73
N SER A 216 21.62 1.55 6.69
CA SER A 216 22.90 0.87 6.44
C SER A 216 23.01 -0.38 7.32
N PRO A 217 22.80 -1.60 6.77
CA PRO A 217 22.53 -1.89 5.36
C PRO A 217 21.13 -1.47 4.89
N PRO A 218 20.93 -1.22 3.58
CA PRO A 218 19.60 -0.89 3.06
C PRO A 218 18.65 -2.09 3.20
N VAL A 219 17.42 -1.82 3.61
CA VAL A 219 16.41 -2.87 3.87
C VAL A 219 15.37 -2.99 2.74
N ARG A 220 15.02 -1.88 2.06
CA ARG A 220 14.05 -1.85 0.95
C ARG A 220 14.30 -2.90 -0.14
N PRO A 221 15.54 -3.20 -0.58
CA PRO A 221 15.77 -4.27 -1.56
C PRO A 221 15.23 -5.63 -1.11
N ARG A 222 15.38 -5.95 0.19
CA ARG A 222 14.88 -7.21 0.77
C ARG A 222 13.36 -7.20 0.93
N GLN A 223 12.79 -6.04 1.25
CA GLN A 223 11.34 -5.88 1.38
C GLN A 223 10.66 -6.11 0.03
N LEU A 224 11.11 -5.42 -1.03
CA LEU A 224 10.54 -5.61 -2.37
C LEU A 224 10.80 -7.01 -2.91
N SER A 225 11.98 -7.59 -2.67
CA SER A 225 12.27 -8.96 -3.08
C SER A 225 11.35 -9.99 -2.43
N THR A 226 11.06 -9.81 -1.14
CA THR A 226 10.08 -10.66 -0.43
C THR A 226 8.70 -10.53 -1.08
N ALA A 227 8.24 -9.30 -1.34
CA ALA A 227 6.96 -9.08 -2.01
C ALA A 227 6.94 -9.72 -3.40
N ALA A 228 7.98 -9.55 -4.21
CA ALA A 228 8.08 -10.09 -5.56
C ALA A 228 7.97 -11.62 -5.59
N THR A 229 8.62 -12.33 -4.66
CA THR A 229 8.47 -13.80 -4.53
C THR A 229 7.01 -14.21 -4.34
N LEU A 230 6.23 -13.43 -3.57
CA LEU A 230 4.81 -13.69 -3.34
C LEU A 230 3.95 -13.35 -4.56
N LEU A 231 4.35 -12.35 -5.34
CA LEU A 231 3.70 -12.00 -6.60
C LEU A 231 4.04 -13.00 -7.72
N GLN A 232 5.11 -13.80 -7.57
CA GLN A 232 5.57 -14.83 -8.50
C GLN A 232 5.01 -16.23 -8.22
N ASP A 233 4.17 -16.38 -7.19
CA ASP A 233 3.54 -17.65 -6.85
C ASP A 233 2.74 -18.21 -8.04
N SER A 234 2.71 -19.54 -8.19
CA SER A 234 2.08 -20.20 -9.33
C SER A 234 0.57 -20.00 -9.41
N SER A 235 -0.09 -19.66 -8.29
CA SER A 235 -1.52 -19.28 -8.26
C SER A 235 -1.77 -17.87 -8.83
N VAL A 236 -0.74 -17.06 -9.00
CA VAL A 236 -0.84 -15.66 -9.40
C VAL A 236 -0.56 -15.52 -10.90
N ALA A 237 -1.63 -15.30 -11.67
CA ALA A 237 -1.52 -15.05 -13.11
C ALA A 237 -1.30 -13.58 -13.44
N CYS A 238 -1.83 -12.67 -12.62
CA CYS A 238 -1.66 -11.23 -12.73
C CYS A 238 -1.26 -10.67 -11.37
N ALA A 239 -0.36 -9.69 -11.33
CA ALA A 239 0.03 -9.05 -10.08
C ALA A 239 0.20 -7.54 -10.23
N LEU A 240 -0.28 -6.81 -9.22
CA LEU A 240 -0.08 -5.38 -9.04
C LEU A 240 0.47 -5.11 -7.64
N LEU A 241 1.47 -4.25 -7.52
CA LEU A 241 1.98 -3.75 -6.25
C LEU A 241 2.08 -2.24 -6.34
N ALA A 242 1.53 -1.53 -5.36
CA ALA A 242 1.61 -0.09 -5.32
C ALA A 242 1.71 0.42 -3.88
N GLY A 243 2.13 1.68 -3.77
CA GLY A 243 2.31 2.34 -2.50
C GLY A 243 3.48 3.29 -2.51
N ASP A 244 3.75 3.84 -1.34
CA ASP A 244 4.97 4.58 -1.05
C ASP A 244 6.15 3.59 -0.94
N LEU A 245 6.94 3.51 -2.02
CA LEU A 245 8.12 2.65 -2.06
C LEU A 245 9.37 3.35 -1.50
N ASN A 246 9.25 4.59 -1.04
CA ASN A 246 10.34 5.40 -0.51
C ASN A 246 11.60 5.33 -1.38
N ALA A 247 11.42 5.46 -2.69
CA ALA A 247 12.48 5.28 -3.68
C ALA A 247 13.44 6.48 -3.74
N ILE A 248 14.18 6.70 -2.66
CA ILE A 248 15.01 7.89 -2.41
C ILE A 248 16.52 7.65 -2.61
N GLN A 249 16.95 6.40 -2.83
CA GLN A 249 18.36 6.04 -3.02
C GLN A 249 18.62 5.47 -4.42
N PRO A 250 19.87 5.48 -4.91
CA PRO A 250 20.18 5.01 -6.25
C PRO A 250 19.74 3.60 -6.62
N PHE A 251 19.80 2.67 -5.68
CA PHE A 251 19.35 1.30 -5.92
C PHE A 251 17.83 1.21 -6.15
N ASP A 252 17.03 2.14 -5.60
CA ASP A 252 15.56 2.10 -5.71
C ASP A 252 15.05 2.27 -7.15
N ARG A 253 15.89 2.81 -8.04
CA ARG A 253 15.59 2.96 -9.47
C ARG A 253 15.43 1.62 -10.16
N THR A 254 16.27 0.63 -9.82
CA THR A 254 16.33 -0.65 -10.54
C THR A 254 15.64 -1.80 -9.81
N LEU A 255 15.21 -1.60 -8.56
CA LEU A 255 14.60 -2.66 -7.74
C LEU A 255 13.43 -3.38 -8.42
N HIS A 256 12.61 -2.69 -9.21
CA HIS A 256 11.53 -3.33 -9.95
C HIS A 256 12.08 -4.37 -10.94
N SER A 257 13.01 -3.97 -11.81
CA SER A 257 13.62 -4.84 -12.82
C SER A 257 14.44 -5.99 -12.23
N GLU A 258 15.15 -5.75 -11.12
CA GLU A 258 15.90 -6.76 -10.37
C GLU A 258 15.01 -7.86 -9.77
N ASN A 259 13.71 -7.56 -9.59
CA ASN A 259 12.72 -8.47 -9.05
C ASN A 259 11.70 -8.94 -10.10
N GLU A 260 12.03 -8.79 -11.39
CA GLU A 260 11.16 -9.18 -12.52
C GLU A 260 9.77 -8.54 -12.46
N LEU A 261 9.71 -7.32 -11.95
CA LEU A 261 8.55 -6.44 -11.97
C LEU A 261 8.78 -5.33 -12.98
N LYS A 262 7.70 -4.95 -13.64
CA LYS A 262 7.65 -3.79 -14.54
C LYS A 262 7.08 -2.58 -13.79
N ASP A 263 7.50 -1.39 -14.17
CA ASP A 263 7.00 -0.13 -13.62
C ASP A 263 5.97 0.49 -14.58
N ALA A 264 4.74 0.72 -14.12
CA ALA A 264 3.66 1.19 -14.97
C ALA A 264 3.93 2.57 -15.61
N TYR A 265 4.60 3.48 -14.89
CA TYR A 265 4.94 4.79 -15.40
C TYR A 265 6.00 4.70 -16.51
N LEU A 266 7.04 3.89 -16.29
CA LEU A 266 8.11 3.71 -17.27
C LEU A 266 7.65 2.94 -18.52
N GLU A 267 6.83 1.90 -18.34
CA GLU A 267 6.29 1.12 -19.48
C GLU A 267 5.36 1.94 -20.37
N LEU A 268 4.75 3.00 -19.85
CA LEU A 268 3.94 3.96 -20.61
C LEU A 268 4.77 5.14 -21.17
N GLY A 269 6.10 5.04 -21.14
CA GLY A 269 7.02 6.03 -21.72
C GLY A 269 7.41 7.17 -20.77
N GLY A 270 7.07 7.07 -19.48
CA GLY A 270 7.55 7.98 -18.47
C GLY A 270 9.06 7.87 -18.26
N GLU A 271 9.68 8.97 -17.82
CA GLU A 271 11.12 9.05 -17.54
C GLU A 271 11.37 9.09 -16.04
N GLU A 272 12.17 8.14 -15.53
CA GLU A 272 12.64 8.15 -14.13
C GLU A 272 13.44 9.45 -13.86
N ASP A 273 13.35 9.95 -12.63
CA ASP A 273 13.98 11.20 -12.19
C ASP A 273 13.53 12.50 -12.88
N GLY A 274 12.50 12.46 -13.74
CA GLY A 274 11.89 13.67 -14.29
C GLY A 274 10.94 14.37 -13.31
N ASP A 275 10.75 15.67 -13.47
CA ASP A 275 9.80 16.50 -12.68
C ASP A 275 8.35 15.95 -12.79
N GLU A 276 8.01 15.43 -13.97
CA GLU A 276 6.74 14.76 -14.25
C GLU A 276 6.56 13.40 -13.55
N ALA A 277 7.66 12.82 -13.07
CA ALA A 277 7.70 11.55 -12.38
C ALA A 277 7.48 11.73 -10.87
N TYR A 278 7.88 12.87 -10.31
CA TYR A 278 7.92 13.06 -8.87
C TYR A 278 6.53 13.03 -8.24
N THR A 279 6.46 12.33 -7.13
CA THR A 279 5.26 12.16 -6.30
C THR A 279 5.45 12.76 -4.92
N TRP A 280 6.66 13.19 -4.57
CA TRP A 280 6.95 13.78 -3.26
C TRP A 280 7.84 15.03 -3.40
N GLY A 281 7.65 15.98 -2.47
CA GLY A 281 8.54 17.12 -2.24
C GLY A 281 7.90 18.49 -2.50
N TYR A 282 6.96 18.61 -3.45
CA TYR A 282 6.31 19.89 -3.75
C TYR A 282 5.33 20.35 -2.67
N GLN A 283 4.64 19.41 -2.03
CA GLN A 283 3.65 19.69 -0.98
C GLN A 283 4.25 19.62 0.44
N TYR A 284 5.55 19.30 0.55
CA TYR A 284 6.31 19.30 1.81
C TYR A 284 7.12 20.60 2.01
N ALA A 285 7.71 21.12 0.92
CA ALA A 285 8.82 22.05 1.02
C ALA A 285 8.38 23.51 1.31
N MET A 286 8.31 23.85 2.60
CA MET A 286 8.34 25.23 3.06
C MET A 286 9.81 25.73 3.06
N GLY A 287 10.28 26.21 1.91
CA GLY A 287 11.52 27.01 1.80
C GLY A 287 12.74 26.32 1.16
N ALA A 288 13.67 27.15 0.66
CA ALA A 288 14.82 26.72 -0.14
C ALA A 288 15.82 25.80 0.61
N GLU A 289 15.88 25.87 1.94
CA GLU A 289 16.74 25.00 2.75
C GLU A 289 16.21 23.56 2.79
N ASN A 290 14.90 23.39 3.00
CA ASN A 290 14.26 22.08 3.01
C ASN A 290 14.34 21.40 1.64
N MET A 291 14.16 22.15 0.54
CA MET A 291 14.32 21.62 -0.83
C MET A 291 15.74 21.10 -1.11
N ARG A 292 16.77 21.70 -0.49
CA ARG A 292 18.16 21.22 -0.62
C ARG A 292 18.42 19.96 0.18
N ARG A 293 17.78 19.84 1.35
CA ARG A 293 17.96 18.69 2.24
C ARG A 293 17.14 17.48 1.79
N PHE A 294 15.95 17.72 1.25
CA PHE A 294 15.01 16.72 0.80
C PHE A 294 14.54 17.08 -0.62
N PRO A 295 15.31 16.66 -1.65
CA PRO A 295 14.93 16.93 -3.03
C PRO A 295 13.65 16.18 -3.41
N CYS A 296 12.92 16.71 -4.39
CA CYS A 296 11.76 16.03 -4.94
C CYS A 296 12.18 14.67 -5.53
N CYS A 297 11.29 13.69 -5.43
CA CYS A 297 11.54 12.35 -5.92
C CYS A 297 10.24 11.60 -6.21
N ARG A 298 10.36 10.47 -6.90
CA ARG A 298 9.26 9.55 -7.19
C ARG A 298 9.24 8.41 -6.18
N MET A 299 8.64 8.67 -5.02
CA MET A 299 8.50 7.67 -3.96
C MET A 299 7.43 6.64 -4.27
N ASP A 300 6.31 7.10 -4.82
CA ASP A 300 5.11 6.33 -5.05
C ASP A 300 5.15 5.69 -6.45
N LYS A 301 4.95 4.37 -6.50
CA LYS A 301 5.05 3.60 -7.77
C LYS A 301 3.91 2.60 -7.88
N ILE A 302 3.59 2.22 -9.11
CA ILE A 302 2.76 1.04 -9.40
C ILE A 302 3.60 0.07 -10.23
N LEU A 303 3.86 -1.10 -9.66
CA LEU A 303 4.62 -2.19 -10.26
C LEU A 303 3.68 -3.33 -10.65
N PHE A 304 4.01 -4.06 -11.71
CA PHE A 304 3.18 -5.16 -12.20
C PHE A 304 3.98 -6.31 -12.81
N ARG A 305 3.35 -7.48 -12.91
CA ARG A 305 3.85 -8.64 -13.66
C ARG A 305 2.71 -9.58 -14.06
N GLY A 306 3.01 -10.51 -14.97
CA GLY A 306 2.06 -11.51 -15.45
C GLY A 306 1.17 -10.99 -16.58
N HIS A 307 -0.02 -11.55 -16.71
CA HIS A 307 -0.95 -11.27 -17.82
C HIS A 307 -1.77 -9.99 -17.60
N VAL A 308 -1.09 -8.90 -17.24
CA VAL A 308 -1.71 -7.59 -17.01
C VAL A 308 -0.82 -6.50 -17.61
N GLN A 309 -1.44 -5.49 -18.21
CA GLN A 309 -0.73 -4.39 -18.88
C GLN A 309 -1.32 -3.04 -18.46
N PRO A 310 -0.47 -2.03 -18.19
CA PRO A 310 -0.95 -0.68 -17.95
C PRO A 310 -1.47 -0.07 -19.26
N LYS A 311 -2.59 0.65 -19.16
CA LYS A 311 -3.22 1.42 -20.24
C LYS A 311 -3.24 2.91 -19.98
N GLY A 312 -3.13 3.30 -18.71
CA GLY A 312 -2.99 4.68 -18.29
C GLY A 312 -2.24 4.76 -16.97
N PHE A 313 -1.53 5.86 -16.76
CA PHE A 313 -0.89 6.21 -15.50
C PHE A 313 -0.99 7.72 -15.31
N GLN A 314 -1.35 8.16 -14.11
CA GLN A 314 -1.52 9.57 -13.77
C GLN A 314 -1.10 9.81 -12.31
N ARG A 315 -0.58 11.00 -12.05
CA ARG A 315 -0.46 11.53 -10.69
C ARG A 315 -1.80 12.14 -10.28
N ILE A 316 -2.19 11.94 -9.04
CA ILE A 316 -3.44 12.47 -8.46
C ILE A 316 -3.13 13.23 -7.16
N GLY A 317 -4.08 14.03 -6.68
CA GLY A 317 -3.92 14.78 -5.43
C GLY A 317 -3.02 16.01 -5.55
N ILE A 318 -2.60 16.37 -6.78
CA ILE A 318 -1.77 17.55 -7.05
C ILE A 318 -2.57 18.80 -6.68
N GLY A 319 -2.11 19.52 -5.66
CA GLY A 319 -2.75 20.73 -5.18
C GLY A 319 -4.07 20.47 -4.44
N ALA A 320 -4.35 19.23 -4.04
CA ALA A 320 -5.51 18.93 -3.22
C ALA A 320 -5.36 19.59 -1.84
N THR A 321 -6.38 20.32 -1.42
CA THR A 321 -6.37 21.06 -0.15
C THR A 321 -7.60 20.76 0.70
N VAL A 322 -7.50 21.04 2.00
CA VAL A 322 -8.67 21.10 2.89
C VAL A 322 -9.72 22.12 2.42
N ALA A 323 -10.93 22.01 2.97
CA ALA A 323 -12.02 22.96 2.72
C ALA A 323 -11.62 24.41 3.06
N GLU A 324 -12.16 25.37 2.30
CA GLU A 324 -11.79 26.80 2.38
C GLU A 324 -11.96 27.39 3.78
N ASP A 325 -12.99 26.98 4.51
CA ASP A 325 -13.29 27.43 5.88
C ASP A 325 -12.23 26.97 6.90
N ARG A 326 -11.50 25.89 6.61
CA ARG A 326 -10.38 25.41 7.43
C ARG A 326 -9.03 26.03 7.07
N LYS A 327 -8.89 26.57 5.86
CA LYS A 327 -7.60 27.13 5.39
C LYS A 327 -7.14 28.34 6.20
N GLU A 328 -8.06 29.14 6.71
CA GLU A 328 -7.73 30.27 7.57
C GLU A 328 -7.16 29.80 8.91
N GLU A 329 -7.84 28.88 9.59
CA GLU A 329 -7.39 28.29 10.87
C GLU A 329 -5.99 27.65 10.75
N MET A 330 -5.74 26.91 9.67
CA MET A 330 -4.44 26.27 9.43
C MET A 330 -3.33 27.28 9.16
N ARG A 331 -3.64 28.34 8.41
CA ARG A 331 -2.68 29.40 8.10
C ARG A 331 -2.29 30.19 9.35
N GLU A 332 -3.22 30.43 10.27
CA GLU A 332 -2.95 31.11 11.54
C GLU A 332 -1.92 30.39 12.41
N VAL A 333 -1.88 29.06 12.32
CA VAL A 333 -0.88 28.22 13.03
C VAL A 333 0.32 27.85 12.14
N GLY A 334 0.45 28.47 10.97
CA GLY A 334 1.60 28.29 10.07
C GLY A 334 1.63 26.97 9.31
N GLN A 335 0.50 26.26 9.21
CA GLN A 335 0.36 25.00 8.49
C GLN A 335 -0.07 25.23 7.03
N ALA A 336 0.50 24.45 6.10
CA ALA A 336 0.03 24.42 4.72
C ALA A 336 -1.31 23.67 4.62
N ALA A 337 -2.17 24.09 3.70
CA ALA A 337 -3.53 23.56 3.53
C ALA A 337 -3.62 22.27 2.69
N TRP A 338 -2.49 21.70 2.25
CA TRP A 338 -2.46 20.50 1.41
C TRP A 338 -3.07 19.30 2.11
N VAL A 339 -3.64 18.36 1.37
CA VAL A 339 -4.16 17.12 1.98
C VAL A 339 -3.04 16.27 2.59
N THR A 340 -1.90 16.19 1.90
CA THR A 340 -0.72 15.41 2.28
C THR A 340 0.50 16.01 1.57
N ASP A 341 1.71 15.63 1.97
CA ASP A 341 2.94 15.97 1.28
C ASP A 341 3.21 15.11 0.02
N HIS A 342 2.43 14.04 -0.21
CA HIS A 342 2.48 13.20 -1.41
C HIS A 342 1.44 13.56 -2.48
N TYR A 343 1.83 13.43 -3.74
CA TYR A 343 0.89 13.13 -4.83
C TYR A 343 0.60 11.62 -4.81
N GLY A 344 -0.65 11.26 -5.05
CA GLY A 344 -1.02 9.87 -5.30
C GLY A 344 -0.69 9.45 -6.73
N VAL A 345 -0.80 8.15 -6.99
CA VAL A 345 -0.66 7.56 -8.33
C VAL A 345 -1.93 6.77 -8.67
N MET A 346 -2.35 6.83 -9.93
CA MET A 346 -3.51 6.12 -10.45
C MET A 346 -3.12 5.44 -11.76
N GLY A 347 -3.44 4.16 -11.90
CA GLY A 347 -3.24 3.40 -13.13
C GLY A 347 -4.46 2.61 -13.54
N ASP A 348 -4.69 2.55 -14.86
CA ASP A 348 -5.67 1.66 -15.47
C ASP A 348 -4.95 0.44 -16.04
N PHE A 349 -5.41 -0.76 -15.68
CA PHE A 349 -4.77 -2.01 -16.04
C PHE A 349 -5.73 -2.94 -16.76
N GLU A 350 -5.30 -3.47 -17.90
CA GLU A 350 -6.04 -4.47 -18.67
C GLU A 350 -5.44 -5.85 -18.47
N LEU A 351 -6.28 -6.83 -18.15
CA LEU A 351 -5.93 -8.24 -18.14
C LEU A 351 -5.79 -8.72 -19.60
N ALA A 352 -4.67 -9.36 -19.90
CA ALA A 352 -4.32 -9.83 -21.25
C ALA A 352 -4.65 -11.33 -21.42
N GLU A 353 -4.47 -11.84 -22.64
CA GLU A 353 -4.47 -13.30 -22.92
C GLU A 353 -5.73 -14.04 -22.43
N GLY A 354 -6.89 -13.40 -22.59
CA GLY A 354 -8.18 -14.01 -22.27
C GLY A 354 -8.51 -14.12 -20.78
N TRP A 355 -7.67 -13.57 -19.90
CA TRP A 355 -7.93 -13.46 -18.47
C TRP A 355 -9.01 -12.42 -18.16
N SER A 356 -9.86 -12.69 -17.17
CA SER A 356 -10.97 -11.83 -16.79
C SER A 356 -11.25 -11.87 -15.30
N LEU A 357 -11.58 -10.73 -14.71
CA LEU A 357 -12.02 -10.58 -13.31
C LEU A 357 -13.35 -11.31 -13.10
N GLN A 358 -13.44 -12.10 -12.03
CA GLN A 358 -14.72 -12.67 -11.62
C GLN A 358 -15.51 -11.65 -10.79
N SER A 359 -16.75 -11.42 -11.21
CA SER A 359 -17.71 -10.62 -10.44
C SER A 359 -18.41 -11.48 -9.39
N ARG A 360 -18.87 -10.83 -8.31
CA ARG A 360 -19.79 -11.41 -7.33
C ARG A 360 -21.24 -11.47 -7.82
N VAL A 361 -21.59 -10.70 -8.85
CA VAL A 361 -22.92 -10.77 -9.48
C VAL A 361 -22.91 -11.97 -10.42
N GLU A 362 -23.67 -13.02 -10.09
CA GLU A 362 -23.84 -14.17 -10.99
C GLU A 362 -24.41 -13.68 -12.32
N SER A 363 -23.72 -13.99 -13.42
CA SER A 363 -24.35 -14.01 -14.74
C SER A 363 -25.46 -15.05 -14.65
N GLY A 364 -26.69 -14.61 -14.42
CA GLY A 364 -27.85 -15.49 -14.34
C GLY A 364 -27.85 -16.42 -15.54
N ASP A 365 -27.99 -17.72 -15.25
CA ASP A 365 -28.15 -18.76 -16.25
C ASP A 365 -29.05 -18.26 -17.38
N SER A 366 -28.50 -18.20 -18.59
CA SER A 366 -29.34 -18.21 -19.78
C SER A 366 -30.06 -19.55 -19.75
N ALA A 367 -31.25 -19.58 -19.14
CA ALA A 367 -32.15 -20.70 -19.20
C ALA A 367 -32.40 -20.98 -20.68
N ALA A 368 -31.69 -21.98 -21.20
CA ALA A 368 -31.91 -22.51 -22.53
C ALA A 368 -33.36 -22.98 -22.57
N SER A 369 -34.19 -22.21 -23.25
CA SER A 369 -35.55 -22.59 -23.61
C SER A 369 -35.46 -23.91 -24.37
N LYS A 370 -35.86 -25.01 -23.72
CA LYS A 370 -36.13 -26.26 -24.43
C LYS A 370 -37.29 -25.99 -25.39
N PRO A 371 -37.13 -26.23 -26.70
CA PRO A 371 -38.26 -26.17 -27.61
C PRO A 371 -39.24 -27.29 -27.26
N THR A 372 -40.52 -26.94 -27.28
CA THR A 372 -41.66 -27.83 -27.08
C THR A 372 -41.94 -28.65 -28.33
#